data_AF-A0A7X4YE91-F1
#
_entry.id   AF-A0A7X4YE91-F1
#
_cell.length_a   1.000
_cell.length_b   1.000
_cell.length_c   1.000
_cell.angle_alpha   90.00
_cell.angle_beta   90.00
_cell.angle_gamma   90.00
#
_symmetry.space_group_name_H-M   'P 1'
#
loop_
_entity.id
_entity.type
_entity.pdbx_description
1 polymer ?
#
loop_
_entity_poly.entity_id
_entity_poly.type
_entity_poly.pdbx_seq_one_letter_code
_entity_poly.pdbx_strand_id
1 'polypeptide(L)'
;MELAQAARRKTAPKAKKAASKKSAAKKAPAAKKAAPAKKKSAAKKAPAAKKAASSGATSEDAVSVLETALRGHARQKDLVSAGKEKDQLLRSLIPLYLAKSLDVEVTSGTTSRFWSGLGVTYAAPNAAKALRLHAGYAQDTKKGKAITAKGVRYVEDALTQAAK
;
A
#
# COMPACT_ATOMS: atom_id res chain seq x y z
N MET A 1 67.77 -1.67 -10.87
CA MET A 1 67.77 -3.03 -10.29
C MET A 1 66.41 -3.23 -9.64
N GLU A 2 65.61 -4.25 -9.88
CA GLU A 2 65.57 -5.33 -10.88
C GLU A 2 64.17 -5.98 -10.71
N LEU A 3 63.73 -6.69 -11.76
CA LEU A 3 62.63 -7.66 -11.95
C LEU A 3 62.08 -8.41 -10.70
N ALA A 4 60.90 -9.07 -10.63
CA ALA A 4 59.92 -9.68 -11.55
C ALA A 4 58.69 -10.16 -10.71
N GLN A 5 57.44 -10.09 -11.15
CA GLN A 5 56.67 -11.01 -12.04
C GLN A 5 56.08 -12.30 -11.37
N ALA A 6 54.74 -12.34 -11.33
CA ALA A 6 53.77 -13.44 -11.55
C ALA A 6 53.88 -14.82 -10.88
N ALA A 7 52.74 -15.30 -10.35
CA ALA A 7 52.30 -16.69 -10.50
C ALA A 7 50.76 -16.84 -10.51
N ARG A 8 50.22 -17.31 -11.64
CA ARG A 8 48.87 -17.89 -11.82
C ARG A 8 48.91 -19.39 -11.48
N ARG A 9 47.80 -19.95 -10.95
CA ARG A 9 47.36 -21.37 -11.07
C ARG A 9 45.97 -21.49 -10.43
N LYS A 10 44.83 -21.60 -11.14
CA LYS A 10 44.25 -22.75 -11.90
C LYS A 10 44.44 -24.10 -11.21
N THR A 11 43.35 -24.70 -10.68
CA THR A 11 42.71 -25.95 -11.17
C THR A 11 41.53 -26.39 -10.27
N ALA A 12 40.37 -26.65 -10.89
CA ALA A 12 39.43 -27.70 -10.45
C ALA A 12 39.75 -28.98 -11.24
N PRO A 13 39.40 -30.19 -10.76
CA PRO A 13 38.31 -30.92 -11.43
C PRO A 13 37.49 -31.92 -10.55
N LYS A 14 36.17 -31.87 -10.75
CA LYS A 14 35.27 -32.95 -11.27
C LYS A 14 35.27 -34.38 -10.63
N ALA A 15 34.14 -34.67 -9.97
CA ALA A 15 33.16 -35.75 -10.20
C ALA A 15 33.44 -37.25 -9.94
N LYS A 16 32.41 -37.93 -9.39
CA LYS A 16 31.73 -39.18 -9.82
C LYS A 16 31.00 -39.79 -8.59
N LYS A 17 29.86 -40.49 -8.63
CA LYS A 17 29.12 -41.19 -9.70
C LYS A 17 27.72 -41.63 -9.19
N ALA A 18 26.79 -41.77 -10.14
CA ALA A 18 25.78 -42.84 -10.37
C ALA A 18 24.82 -43.23 -9.22
N ALA A 19 23.49 -43.13 -9.39
CA ALA A 19 22.62 -43.86 -10.30
C ALA A 19 22.67 -45.40 -10.12
N SER A 20 21.60 -45.98 -9.56
CA SER A 20 21.25 -47.40 -9.70
C SER A 20 19.73 -47.56 -9.63
N LYS A 21 19.21 -48.34 -10.58
CA LYS A 21 17.82 -48.59 -10.96
C LYS A 21 17.37 -49.97 -10.43
N LYS A 22 16.05 -50.21 -10.51
CA LYS A 22 15.33 -51.51 -10.73
C LYS A 22 14.99 -52.30 -9.45
N SER A 23 13.81 -52.91 -9.24
CA SER A 23 12.88 -53.59 -10.18
C SER A 23 11.44 -53.70 -9.58
N ALA A 24 10.37 -53.47 -10.35
CA ALA A 24 9.35 -54.45 -10.86
C ALA A 24 8.46 -55.12 -9.77
N ALA A 25 7.12 -55.27 -9.86
CA ALA A 25 6.23 -55.63 -10.97
C ALA A 25 4.74 -55.37 -10.55
N LYS A 26 3.88 -54.78 -11.40
CA LYS A 26 2.88 -55.45 -12.30
C LYS A 26 1.52 -55.78 -11.65
N LYS A 27 0.47 -55.01 -11.99
CA LYS A 27 -0.84 -55.47 -12.52
C LYS A 27 -1.84 -54.31 -12.73
N ALA A 28 -2.25 -54.13 -13.98
CA ALA A 28 -3.59 -53.71 -14.41
C ALA A 28 -4.08 -54.84 -15.37
N PRO A 29 -5.33 -54.89 -15.89
CA PRO A 29 -6.47 -53.97 -15.77
C PRO A 29 -7.83 -54.67 -15.49
N ALA A 30 -8.88 -53.94 -15.12
CA ALA A 30 -10.26 -54.37 -15.40
C ALA A 30 -11.22 -53.17 -15.42
N ALA A 31 -11.95 -53.08 -16.53
CA ALA A 31 -12.86 -52.01 -16.90
C ALA A 31 -14.24 -52.11 -16.22
N LYS A 32 -14.89 -50.96 -16.00
CA LYS A 32 -16.33 -50.68 -16.23
C LYS A 32 -16.59 -49.20 -15.87
N LYS A 33 -16.63 -48.29 -16.84
CA LYS A 33 -17.81 -47.86 -17.62
C LYS A 33 -18.76 -46.98 -16.80
N ALA A 34 -18.64 -45.65 -16.95
CA ALA A 34 -19.72 -44.69 -17.27
C ALA A 34 -19.21 -43.24 -17.17
N ALA A 35 -19.29 -42.51 -18.28
CA ALA A 35 -19.31 -41.05 -18.34
C ALA A 35 -20.75 -40.60 -18.68
N PRO A 36 -21.10 -39.31 -18.78
CA PRO A 36 -20.87 -38.18 -17.87
C PRO A 36 -22.21 -37.46 -17.55
N ALA A 37 -22.40 -36.93 -16.33
CA ALA A 37 -23.57 -36.08 -16.02
C ALA A 37 -23.16 -34.62 -15.79
N LYS A 38 -23.43 -33.77 -16.80
CA LYS A 38 -23.47 -32.30 -16.68
C LYS A 38 -24.67 -31.87 -15.85
N LYS A 39 -24.48 -31.09 -14.77
CA LYS A 39 -25.34 -29.98 -14.28
C LYS A 39 -24.44 -29.06 -13.43
N LYS A 40 -23.93 -27.94 -13.95
CA LYS A 40 -24.49 -26.57 -14.01
C LYS A 40 -25.08 -26.08 -12.67
N SER A 41 -24.60 -24.90 -12.25
CA SER A 41 -25.14 -23.94 -11.24
C SER A 41 -25.17 -24.42 -9.77
N ALA A 42 -24.83 -23.63 -8.75
CA ALA A 42 -24.39 -22.25 -8.65
C ALA A 42 -23.62 -22.08 -7.33
N ALA A 43 -22.42 -21.51 -7.40
CA ALA A 43 -21.77 -20.95 -6.23
C ALA A 43 -22.47 -19.62 -5.90
N LYS A 44 -23.18 -19.56 -4.79
CA LYS A 44 -23.60 -18.30 -4.17
C LYS A 44 -23.17 -18.30 -2.71
N LYS A 45 -21.86 -18.20 -2.50
CA LYS A 45 -21.31 -17.75 -1.21
C LYS A 45 -21.73 -16.29 -1.05
N ALA A 46 -22.44 -16.01 0.04
CA ALA A 46 -22.75 -14.67 0.49
C ALA A 46 -21.46 -13.84 0.62
N PRO A 47 -21.60 -12.51 0.48
CA PRO A 47 -21.12 -11.67 1.57
C PRO A 47 -22.30 -10.86 2.11
N ALA A 48 -22.46 -10.94 3.43
CA ALA A 48 -23.27 -10.03 4.21
C ALA A 48 -22.76 -8.60 3.96
N ALA A 49 -23.50 -7.84 3.16
CA ALA A 49 -23.38 -6.39 3.14
C ALA A 49 -23.97 -5.86 4.45
N LYS A 50 -23.17 -5.89 5.52
CA LYS A 50 -23.41 -5.04 6.68
C LYS A 50 -23.22 -3.60 6.20
N LYS A 51 -24.32 -2.95 5.79
CA LYS A 51 -24.45 -1.50 5.89
C LYS A 51 -24.35 -1.16 7.38
N ALA A 52 -23.14 -0.88 7.85
CA ALA A 52 -22.97 -0.06 9.04
C ALA A 52 -23.25 1.37 8.60
N ALA A 53 -24.53 1.77 8.66
CA ALA A 53 -24.88 3.17 8.78
C ALA A 53 -24.38 3.62 10.15
N SER A 54 -23.10 4.00 10.22
CA SER A 54 -22.62 4.84 11.30
C SER A 54 -22.91 6.25 10.85
N SER A 55 -23.69 6.98 11.66
CA SER A 55 -23.91 8.42 11.55
C SER A 55 -22.57 9.13 11.75
N GLY A 56 -21.75 9.11 10.71
CA GLY A 56 -20.51 9.85 10.58
C GLY A 56 -20.62 10.61 9.27
N ALA A 57 -20.21 11.89 9.29
CA ALA A 57 -20.16 12.78 8.15
C ALA A 57 -19.88 11.99 6.86
N THR A 58 -20.71 12.19 5.82
CA THR A 58 -20.50 11.46 4.57
C THR A 58 -19.08 11.75 4.06
N SER A 59 -18.50 10.86 3.26
CA SER A 59 -17.15 11.11 2.74
C SER A 59 -17.05 12.44 1.97
N GLU A 60 -18.16 12.99 1.50
CA GLU A 60 -18.24 14.32 0.87
C GLU A 60 -18.15 15.43 1.90
N ASP A 61 -18.90 15.34 3.01
CA ASP A 61 -18.78 16.26 4.14
C ASP A 61 -17.36 16.29 4.71
N ALA A 62 -16.72 15.12 4.84
CA ALA A 62 -15.34 15.04 5.33
C ALA A 62 -14.35 15.77 4.41
N VAL A 63 -14.51 15.69 3.08
CA VAL A 63 -13.66 16.41 2.13
C VAL A 63 -13.87 17.92 2.25
N SER A 64 -15.12 18.38 2.31
CA SER A 64 -15.42 19.81 2.46
C SER A 64 -14.90 20.40 3.77
N VAL A 65 -14.96 19.64 4.87
CA VAL A 65 -14.36 20.04 6.16
C VAL A 65 -12.84 20.15 6.05
N LEU A 66 -12.18 19.20 5.38
CA LEU A 66 -10.73 19.25 5.16
C LEU A 66 -10.30 20.42 4.27
N GLU A 67 -11.05 20.71 3.21
CA GLU A 67 -10.79 21.87 2.35
C GLU A 67 -10.96 23.19 3.09
N THR A 68 -11.97 23.28 3.96
CA THR A 68 -12.20 24.44 4.82
C THR A 68 -11.06 24.60 5.81
N ALA A 69 -10.65 23.50 6.46
CA ALA A 69 -9.50 23.50 7.38
C ALA A 69 -8.21 23.90 6.68
N LEU A 70 -7.98 23.44 5.45
CA LEU A 70 -6.83 23.84 4.65
C LEU A 70 -6.85 25.35 4.35
N ARG A 71 -8.01 25.89 3.96
CA ARG A 71 -8.17 27.32 3.63
C ARG A 71 -7.96 28.22 4.85
N GLY A 72 -8.33 27.77 6.04
CA GLY A 72 -8.10 28.48 7.30
C GLY A 72 -6.71 28.27 7.92
N HIS A 73 -5.85 27.43 7.31
CA HIS A 73 -4.55 27.09 7.90
C HIS A 73 -3.50 28.16 7.62
N ALA A 74 -2.72 28.56 8.63
CA ALA A 74 -1.69 29.59 8.49
C ALA A 74 -0.66 29.30 7.37
N ARG A 75 -0.30 28.02 7.21
CA ARG A 75 0.59 27.51 6.15
C ARG A 75 -0.16 26.88 4.97
N GLN A 76 -1.32 27.43 4.59
CA GLN A 76 -2.15 26.88 3.50
C GLN A 76 -1.32 26.68 2.22
N LYS A 77 -0.59 27.71 1.79
CA LYS A 77 0.18 27.69 0.53
C LYS A 77 1.24 26.59 0.55
N ASP A 78 1.96 26.45 1.66
CA ASP A 78 3.02 25.46 1.82
C ASP A 78 2.44 24.04 1.81
N LEU A 79 1.31 23.81 2.47
CA LEU A 79 0.62 22.51 2.46
C LEU A 79 0.13 22.13 1.05
N VAL A 80 -0.41 23.08 0.30
CA VAL A 80 -0.81 22.83 -1.10
C VAL A 80 0.41 22.56 -1.98
N SER A 81 1.49 23.30 -1.79
CA SER A 81 2.75 23.11 -2.52
C SER A 81 3.36 21.73 -2.25
N ALA A 82 3.49 21.36 -0.97
CA ALA A 82 3.93 20.05 -0.50
C ALA A 82 3.07 18.91 -1.07
N GLY A 83 1.76 19.14 -1.21
CA GLY A 83 0.83 18.21 -1.87
C GLY A 83 1.12 17.97 -3.36
N LYS A 84 1.72 18.93 -4.05
CA LYS A 84 2.07 18.81 -5.48
C LYS A 84 3.39 18.08 -5.68
N GLU A 85 4.25 18.02 -4.68
CA GLU A 85 5.51 17.27 -4.72
C GLU A 85 5.28 15.78 -4.97
N LYS A 86 6.26 15.06 -5.52
CA LYS A 86 6.13 13.63 -5.85
C LYS A 86 6.22 12.70 -4.62
N ASP A 87 6.26 13.25 -3.41
CA ASP A 87 6.26 12.48 -2.18
C ASP A 87 4.86 11.91 -1.88
N GLN A 88 4.71 10.60 -2.08
CA GLN A 88 3.47 9.89 -1.84
C GLN A 88 3.10 9.82 -0.35
N LEU A 89 4.10 9.76 0.54
CA LEU A 89 3.85 9.74 1.98
C LEU A 89 3.33 11.11 2.41
N LEU A 90 3.98 12.18 2.00
CA LEU A 90 3.58 13.54 2.34
C LEU A 90 2.15 13.85 1.88
N ARG A 91 1.82 13.49 0.62
CA ARG A 91 0.44 13.58 0.10
C ARG A 91 -0.57 12.81 0.94
N SER A 92 -0.19 11.65 1.47
CA SER A 92 -1.07 10.85 2.34
C SER A 92 -1.23 11.44 3.74
N LEU A 93 -0.18 12.07 4.27
CA LEU A 93 -0.15 12.59 5.63
C LEU A 93 -0.81 13.96 5.76
N ILE A 94 -0.77 14.82 4.73
CA ILE A 94 -1.35 16.18 4.81
C ILE A 94 -2.85 16.18 5.20
N PRO A 95 -3.74 15.36 4.58
CA PRO A 95 -5.13 15.32 5.02
C PRO A 95 -5.30 14.80 6.45
N LEU A 96 -4.45 13.85 6.88
CA LEU A 96 -4.44 13.34 8.25
C LEU A 96 -3.92 14.37 9.25
N TYR A 97 -2.98 15.21 8.83
CA TYR A 97 -2.42 16.31 9.60
C TYR A 97 -3.49 17.39 9.85
N LEU A 98 -4.24 17.77 8.81
CA LEU A 98 -5.39 18.67 8.93
C LEU A 98 -6.49 18.08 9.83
N ALA A 99 -6.75 16.78 9.70
CA ALA A 99 -7.75 16.08 10.50
C ALA A 99 -7.35 15.86 11.97
N LYS A 100 -6.09 16.11 12.37
CA LYS A 100 -5.62 15.81 13.73
C LYS A 100 -6.48 16.44 14.83
N SER A 101 -6.94 17.67 14.60
CA SER A 101 -7.77 18.44 15.54
C SER A 101 -9.25 18.46 15.14
N LEU A 102 -9.64 17.65 14.14
CA LEU A 102 -10.99 17.58 13.60
C LEU A 102 -11.54 16.18 13.87
N ASP A 103 -12.83 16.08 14.20
CA ASP A 103 -13.47 14.78 14.37
C ASP A 103 -14.01 14.23 13.02
N VAL A 104 -13.12 14.09 12.04
CA VAL A 104 -13.47 13.59 10.69
C VAL A 104 -12.69 12.32 10.35
N GLU A 105 -13.39 11.40 9.69
CA GLU A 105 -12.80 10.16 9.19
C GLU A 105 -12.03 10.41 7.89
N VAL A 106 -10.72 10.14 7.93
CA VAL A 106 -9.86 10.19 6.75
C VAL A 106 -9.51 8.78 6.30
N THR A 107 -10.01 8.44 5.12
CA THR A 107 -9.68 7.20 4.42
C THR A 107 -8.80 7.51 3.19
N SER A 108 -8.22 6.49 2.59
CA SER A 108 -7.53 6.65 1.30
C SER A 108 -8.44 7.21 0.19
N GLY A 109 -9.74 6.92 0.26
CA GLY A 109 -10.76 7.51 -0.63
C GLY A 109 -10.93 9.01 -0.38
N THR A 110 -11.08 9.41 0.88
CA THR A 110 -11.17 10.82 1.29
C THR A 110 -9.93 11.61 0.84
N THR A 111 -8.73 11.05 1.08
CA THR A 111 -7.45 11.63 0.63
C THR A 111 -7.42 11.84 -0.88
N SER A 112 -7.88 10.86 -1.66
CA SER A 112 -7.88 10.95 -3.13
C SER A 112 -8.83 12.04 -3.64
N ARG A 113 -10.03 12.15 -3.07
CA ARG A 113 -11.02 13.16 -3.43
C ARG A 113 -10.56 14.57 -3.03
N PHE A 114 -10.00 14.72 -1.83
CA PHE A 114 -9.39 15.98 -1.37
C PHE A 114 -8.33 16.51 -2.34
N TRP A 115 -7.42 15.65 -2.80
CA TRP A 115 -6.40 16.07 -3.77
C TRP A 115 -6.97 16.35 -5.15
N SER A 116 -7.98 15.59 -5.56
CA SER A 116 -8.67 15.83 -6.84
C SER A 116 -9.35 17.20 -6.86
N GLY A 117 -9.94 17.64 -5.75
CA GLY A 117 -10.51 19.00 -5.59
C GLY A 117 -9.48 20.13 -5.73
N LEU A 118 -8.20 19.84 -5.43
CA LEU A 118 -7.08 20.77 -5.56
C LEU A 118 -6.30 20.63 -6.88
N GLY A 119 -6.80 19.81 -7.82
CA GLY A 119 -6.15 19.54 -9.11
C GLY A 119 -4.92 18.64 -9.04
N VAL A 120 -4.73 17.90 -7.94
CA VAL A 120 -3.62 16.97 -7.75
C VAL A 120 -4.10 15.54 -8.00
N THR A 121 -3.55 14.90 -9.04
CA THR A 121 -3.83 13.48 -9.31
C THR A 121 -3.17 12.60 -8.25
N TYR A 122 -3.98 12.08 -7.35
CA TYR A 122 -3.52 11.13 -6.34
C TYR A 122 -4.60 10.09 -6.04
N ALA A 123 -4.38 8.87 -6.53
CA ALA A 123 -5.36 7.79 -6.43
C ALA A 123 -5.35 7.12 -5.05
N ALA A 124 -6.53 6.71 -4.56
CA ALA A 124 -6.70 6.04 -3.28
C ALA A 124 -5.78 4.81 -3.07
N PRO A 125 -5.51 3.94 -4.07
CA PRO A 125 -4.58 2.83 -3.90
C PRO A 125 -3.15 3.28 -3.57
N ASN A 126 -2.72 4.43 -4.09
CA ASN A 126 -1.40 4.99 -3.80
C ASN A 126 -1.34 5.50 -2.37
N ALA A 127 -2.41 6.16 -1.89
CA ALA A 127 -2.53 6.61 -0.50
C ALA A 127 -2.45 5.42 0.48
N ALA A 128 -3.23 4.37 0.22
CA ALA A 128 -3.20 3.16 1.03
C ALA A 128 -1.82 2.50 1.02
N LYS A 129 -1.16 2.44 -0.14
CA LYS A 129 0.18 1.86 -0.28
C LYS A 129 1.23 2.66 0.48
N ALA A 130 1.24 3.98 0.36
CA ALA A 130 2.20 4.84 1.05
C ALA A 130 2.08 4.67 2.58
N LEU A 131 0.87 4.71 3.12
CA LEU A 131 0.64 4.52 4.56
C LEU A 131 1.01 3.11 5.04
N ARG A 132 0.88 2.09 4.17
CA ARG A 132 1.28 0.73 4.51
C ARG A 132 2.80 0.55 4.51
N LEU A 133 3.51 1.15 3.55
CA LEU A 133 4.96 1.05 3.45
C LEU A 133 5.67 1.85 4.54
N HIS A 134 5.10 2.98 4.94
CA HIS A 134 5.64 3.86 5.97
C HIS A 134 4.88 3.68 7.28
N ALA A 135 5.05 2.50 7.88
CA ALA A 135 4.45 2.19 9.17
C ALA A 135 4.94 3.18 10.26
N GLY A 136 4.04 3.50 11.19
CA GLY A 136 4.33 4.39 12.31
C GLY A 136 4.23 5.89 12.01
N TYR A 137 3.86 6.30 10.78
CA TYR A 137 3.50 7.70 10.49
C TYR A 137 1.99 7.96 10.64
N ALA A 138 1.18 6.96 10.34
CA ALA A 138 -0.26 6.93 10.63
C ALA A 138 -0.61 5.64 11.36
N GLN A 139 -1.69 5.69 12.15
CA GLN A 139 -2.22 4.56 12.90
C GLN A 139 -3.70 4.35 12.56
N ASP A 140 -4.13 3.09 12.57
CA ASP A 140 -5.54 2.74 12.41
C ASP A 140 -6.29 3.01 13.72
N THR A 141 -7.47 3.61 13.59
CA THR A 141 -8.38 3.95 14.69
C THR A 141 -9.78 3.45 14.35
N LYS A 142 -10.70 3.52 15.32
CA LYS A 142 -12.10 3.13 15.12
C LYS A 142 -12.82 3.96 14.04
N LYS A 143 -12.34 5.19 13.78
CA LYS A 143 -12.90 6.15 12.83
C LYS A 143 -12.08 6.27 11.54
N GLY A 144 -11.23 5.29 11.22
CA GLY A 144 -10.31 5.38 10.08
C GLY A 144 -8.87 5.64 10.51
N LYS A 145 -8.07 6.33 9.70
CA LYS A 145 -6.65 6.57 10.01
C LYS A 145 -6.43 7.90 10.72
N ALA A 146 -5.53 7.91 11.69
CA ALA A 146 -5.08 9.12 12.38
C ALA A 146 -3.57 9.29 12.24
N ILE A 147 -3.11 10.55 12.17
CA ILE A 147 -1.68 10.86 12.15
C ILE A 147 -1.04 10.60 13.52
N THR A 148 0.18 10.08 13.52
CA THR A 148 0.98 9.92 14.75
C THR A 148 1.85 11.15 14.99
N ALA A 149 2.49 11.26 16.16
CA ALA A 149 3.47 12.31 16.42
C ALA A 149 4.65 12.30 15.44
N LYS A 150 5.08 11.11 14.97
CA LYS A 150 6.11 10.96 13.94
C LYS A 150 5.63 11.47 12.58
N GLY A 151 4.38 11.18 12.23
CA GLY A 151 3.71 11.70 11.05
C GLY A 151 3.65 13.22 11.04
N VAL A 152 3.28 13.83 12.17
CA VAL A 152 3.24 15.28 12.34
C VAL A 152 4.62 15.88 12.08
N ARG A 153 5.66 15.38 12.77
CA ARG A 153 7.04 15.86 12.57
C ARG A 153 7.49 15.81 11.12
N TYR A 154 7.18 14.73 10.41
CA TYR A 154 7.51 14.60 8.98
C TYR A 154 6.90 15.69 8.12
N VAL A 155 5.62 16.02 8.36
CA VAL A 155 4.94 17.09 7.63
C VAL A 155 5.56 18.44 7.99
N GLU A 156 5.78 18.72 9.29
CA GLU A 156 6.40 19.97 9.76
C GLU A 156 7.79 20.19 9.16
N ASP A 157 8.62 19.15 9.13
CA ASP A 157 9.97 19.21 8.57
C ASP A 157 9.93 19.48 7.06
N ALA A 158 9.01 18.84 6.33
CA ALA A 158 8.83 19.08 4.90
C ALA A 158 8.38 20.53 4.62
N LEU A 159 7.45 21.07 5.42
CA LEU A 159 7.01 22.46 5.29
C LEU A 159 8.13 23.46 5.60
N THR A 160 9.01 23.12 6.55
CA THR A 160 10.17 23.96 6.88
C THR A 160 11.20 23.96 5.76
N GLN A 161 11.38 22.83 5.06
CA GLN A 161 12.28 22.72 3.91
C GLN A 161 11.73 23.45 2.68
N ALA A 162 10.41 23.44 2.47
CA ALA A 162 9.76 24.13 1.35
C ALA A 162 9.77 25.67 1.49
N ALA A 163 10.04 26.19 2.69
CA ALA A 163 10.15 27.62 2.97
C ALA A 163 11.56 28.21 2.73
N LYS A 164 12.54 27.38 2.34
CA LYS A 164 13.88 27.80 1.92
C LYS A 164 13.96 27.99 0.42
#